data_AF-A0A7S2CMH3-F1
#
_entry.id   AF-A0A7S2CMH3-F1
#
_cell.length_a   1.000
_cell.length_b   1.000
_cell.length_c   1.000
_cell.angle_alpha   90.00
_cell.angle_beta   90.00
_cell.angle_gamma   90.00
#
_symmetry.space_group_name_H-M   'P 1'
#
loop_
_entity.id
_entity.type
_entity.pdbx_description
1 polymer ?
#
loop_
_entity_poly.entity_id
_entity_poly.type
_entity_poly.pdbx_seq_one_letter_code
_entity_poly.pdbx_strand_id
1 'polypeptide(L)'
;PLSMVTGQRWACTHRCRTWTLWCHLILLLIDVRAFVLSGVNSSVPALLPGKARRWHVPSSSMSAEGLGGGLSWVLDKSFCTHLLGKFPERSLIRGVELSFIDFVPCEEIKAALLRGFATWSANHRLVSFTDISHTAPCSSHSAHIEDACPWELYISTDDGDEHNKLAAYVLTHRVSSTDPAWFSRPVRSSSGVEMYGIDAHYRSVMRFQTHLCWYLDATFCYYFQSLEDQHGIDAGLLVRIVLAVFFGLAALRVVAILFWIGVAFCCVKKGDLSWSAGSSEERPSSWSVTLDYLSSLSPCTNVLVIFCLTFPPVFYDRIYLPCAECYDFEAAVAHETGHVLGFGHPDQRASENLVAAPDCTLSNITCTDAFSCAQARAYDEATDASIMHSLTQHSPRACLSQEDLEGLHLLYPLCDGLTPSVVSCDKARQHSGWLRLAIVVGVPFLLAVMLILAPLTCLRCRERQRMKRLDRDLGHARREIADYHQTVQLLRDAVRDAVRPMTAALQRQSSAAINRRPSAPAPKSRRGQPVPQP
;
A
#
# COMPACT_ATOMS: atom_id res chain seq x y z
N PRO A 1 -1.89 6.97 -56.17
CA PRO A 1 -1.42 5.76 -56.90
C PRO A 1 -0.53 4.92 -55.97
N LEU A 2 -1.13 4.02 -55.17
CA LEU A 2 -1.25 2.56 -55.45
C LEU A 2 0.14 1.89 -55.33
N SER A 3 0.42 0.89 -54.50
CA SER A 3 -0.32 -0.20 -53.83
C SER A 3 0.68 -0.87 -52.85
N MET A 4 0.44 -1.29 -51.61
CA MET A 4 -0.55 -2.18 -50.98
C MET A 4 -0.55 -3.65 -51.46
N VAL A 5 -0.62 -4.57 -50.46
CA VAL A 5 -0.92 -6.03 -50.47
C VAL A 5 0.27 -6.95 -50.84
N THR A 6 0.65 -8.05 -50.16
CA THR A 6 0.01 -9.16 -49.41
C THR A 6 1.01 -9.70 -48.34
N GLY A 7 0.70 -10.43 -47.27
CA GLY A 7 -0.49 -11.15 -46.79
C GLY A 7 -0.06 -12.47 -46.15
N GLN A 8 -0.34 -12.70 -44.86
CA GLN A 8 -0.59 -14.05 -44.31
C GLN A 8 -1.17 -13.94 -42.88
N ARG A 9 -2.47 -14.19 -42.78
CA ARG A 9 -3.21 -14.44 -41.54
C ARG A 9 -3.29 -15.95 -41.33
N TRP A 10 -2.97 -16.43 -40.13
CA TRP A 10 -3.39 -17.74 -39.66
C TRP A 10 -4.65 -17.58 -38.83
N ALA A 11 -5.71 -18.25 -39.28
CA ALA A 11 -6.97 -18.41 -38.57
C ALA A 11 -6.91 -19.72 -37.76
N CYS A 12 -7.18 -19.64 -36.46
CA CYS A 12 -7.59 -20.78 -35.66
C CYS A 12 -8.93 -20.41 -34.99
N THR A 13 -10.01 -20.78 -35.64
CA THR A 13 -11.36 -20.81 -35.06
C THR A 13 -11.91 -22.21 -35.26
N HIS A 14 -12.05 -23.00 -34.19
CA HIS A 14 -13.13 -23.98 -34.03
C HIS A 14 -13.07 -24.67 -32.66
N ARG A 15 -14.27 -24.81 -32.05
CA ARG A 15 -14.68 -25.72 -30.95
C ARG A 15 -14.40 -25.31 -29.51
N CYS A 16 -15.38 -24.64 -28.91
CA CYS A 16 -15.96 -25.04 -27.60
C CYS A 16 -17.30 -24.31 -27.39
N ARG A 17 -18.39 -24.95 -27.77
CA ARG A 17 -19.77 -24.52 -27.46
C ARG A 17 -20.62 -25.78 -27.25
N THR A 18 -20.53 -26.40 -26.07
CA THR A 18 -21.50 -27.41 -25.59
C THR A 18 -21.46 -27.66 -24.08
N TRP A 19 -20.89 -26.76 -23.25
CA TRP A 19 -20.82 -26.97 -21.79
C TRP A 19 -21.60 -25.96 -20.93
N THR A 20 -22.37 -25.05 -21.54
CA THR A 20 -23.08 -23.98 -20.79
C THR A 20 -24.55 -24.27 -20.48
N LEU A 21 -25.14 -25.40 -20.92
CA LEU A 21 -26.56 -25.67 -20.67
C LEU A 21 -26.86 -26.67 -19.54
N TRP A 22 -25.85 -27.41 -19.04
CA TRP A 22 -26.04 -28.34 -17.92
C TRP A 22 -25.69 -27.75 -16.55
N CYS A 23 -25.07 -26.57 -16.51
CA CYS A 23 -24.71 -25.89 -15.25
C CYS A 23 -25.85 -25.05 -14.65
N HIS A 24 -26.89 -24.72 -15.43
CA HIS A 24 -28.01 -23.91 -14.95
C HIS A 24 -29.20 -24.70 -14.41
N LEU A 25 -29.27 -26.03 -14.61
CA LEU A 25 -30.42 -26.83 -14.15
C LEU A 25 -30.20 -27.55 -12.81
N ILE A 26 -28.97 -27.53 -12.26
CA ILE A 26 -28.63 -28.13 -10.95
C ILE A 26 -28.44 -27.07 -9.84
N LEU A 27 -28.58 -25.78 -10.17
CA LEU A 27 -28.60 -24.67 -9.20
C LEU A 27 -30.03 -24.21 -8.86
N LEU A 28 -30.97 -25.16 -8.79
CA LEU A 28 -32.21 -25.04 -8.02
C LEU A 28 -32.08 -25.79 -6.69
N LEU A 29 -30.87 -25.83 -6.13
CA LEU A 29 -30.71 -26.11 -4.71
C LEU A 29 -31.21 -24.87 -3.99
N ILE A 30 -32.28 -25.08 -3.22
CA ILE A 30 -32.87 -24.11 -2.33
C ILE A 30 -31.72 -23.58 -1.46
N ASP A 31 -31.38 -22.32 -1.68
CA ASP A 31 -30.38 -21.57 -0.94
C ASP A 31 -30.97 -21.31 0.45
N VAL A 32 -30.86 -22.30 1.33
CA VAL A 32 -31.24 -22.16 2.74
C VAL A 32 -30.06 -21.44 3.40
N ARG A 33 -30.33 -20.48 4.29
CA ARG A 33 -29.34 -19.55 4.90
C ARG A 33 -29.35 -19.67 6.43
N ALA A 34 -28.26 -19.42 7.17
CA ALA A 34 -28.20 -19.65 8.63
C ALA A 34 -27.35 -18.69 9.49
N PHE A 35 -27.75 -18.42 10.75
CA PHE A 35 -27.03 -17.58 11.73
C PHE A 35 -27.10 -18.13 13.19
N VAL A 36 -26.24 -17.69 14.14
CA VAL A 36 -26.33 -18.05 15.58
C VAL A 36 -26.75 -16.89 16.47
N LEU A 37 -27.58 -17.21 17.46
CA LEU A 37 -27.91 -16.32 18.58
C LEU A 37 -27.23 -16.79 19.88
N SER A 38 -26.71 -15.84 20.66
CA SER A 38 -26.04 -16.12 21.91
C SER A 38 -27.03 -16.55 23.01
N GLY A 39 -26.76 -17.71 23.63
CA GLY A 39 -27.42 -18.12 24.87
C GLY A 39 -28.62 -19.07 24.74
N VAL A 40 -28.83 -19.70 23.59
CA VAL A 40 -29.80 -20.81 23.42
C VAL A 40 -29.19 -22.09 23.99
N ASN A 41 -29.08 -22.20 25.32
CA ASN A 41 -28.59 -23.44 25.94
C ASN A 41 -29.70 -24.52 25.84
N SER A 42 -29.74 -25.26 24.74
CA SER A 42 -30.74 -26.29 24.49
C SER A 42 -30.33 -27.64 25.09
N SER A 43 -30.17 -27.71 26.42
CA SER A 43 -30.06 -29.02 27.08
C SER A 43 -31.40 -29.79 27.09
N VAL A 44 -32.48 -29.21 26.55
CA VAL A 44 -33.78 -29.85 26.35
C VAL A 44 -34.23 -29.64 24.90
N PRO A 45 -34.16 -30.67 24.03
CA PRO A 45 -34.42 -30.58 22.58
C PRO A 45 -35.87 -30.26 22.17
N ALA A 46 -36.79 -29.98 23.10
CA ALA A 46 -38.23 -29.95 22.83
C ALA A 46 -38.93 -28.59 23.05
N LEU A 47 -38.23 -27.58 23.55
CA LEU A 47 -38.73 -26.20 23.57
C LEU A 47 -37.61 -25.30 23.03
N LEU A 48 -37.76 -24.79 21.80
CA LEU A 48 -37.04 -23.59 21.37
C LEU A 48 -37.35 -22.51 22.41
N PRO A 49 -36.40 -22.13 23.28
CA PRO A 49 -36.72 -21.25 24.36
C PRO A 49 -36.80 -19.84 23.78
N GLY A 50 -37.95 -19.17 23.95
CA GLY A 50 -38.11 -17.73 23.77
C GLY A 50 -37.27 -16.90 24.75
N LYS A 51 -35.96 -17.19 24.82
CA LYS A 51 -34.96 -16.60 25.72
C LYS A 51 -33.63 -16.37 24.99
N ALA A 52 -33.66 -16.10 23.68
CA ALA A 52 -32.51 -15.47 23.04
C ALA A 52 -32.18 -14.18 23.81
N ARG A 53 -30.91 -13.99 24.13
CA ARG A 53 -30.47 -12.78 24.83
C ARG A 53 -30.43 -11.68 23.77
N ARG A 54 -31.27 -10.66 23.96
CA ARG A 54 -31.41 -9.53 23.03
C ARG A 54 -31.82 -8.31 23.82
N TRP A 55 -31.60 -7.14 23.26
CA TRP A 55 -32.15 -5.90 23.79
C TRP A 55 -33.69 -5.90 23.69
N HIS A 56 -34.35 -5.24 24.63
CA HIS A 56 -35.79 -5.05 24.57
C HIS A 56 -36.20 -4.35 23.26
N VAL A 57 -37.22 -4.90 22.60
CA VAL A 57 -37.85 -4.28 21.44
C VAL A 57 -38.97 -3.38 21.95
N PRO A 58 -39.02 -2.10 21.55
CA PRO A 58 -40.05 -1.19 22.02
C PRO A 58 -41.45 -1.70 21.66
N SER A 59 -42.40 -1.54 22.59
CA SER A 59 -43.81 -1.95 22.42
C SER A 59 -44.54 -1.17 21.31
N SER A 60 -44.04 0.02 20.95
CA SER A 60 -44.54 0.84 19.85
C SER A 60 -43.39 1.60 19.19
N SER A 61 -43.57 2.01 17.93
CA SER A 61 -42.59 2.83 17.20
C SER A 61 -42.33 4.21 17.82
N MET A 62 -43.15 4.64 18.78
CA MET A 62 -42.98 5.88 19.53
C MET A 62 -42.30 5.69 20.88
N SER A 63 -42.11 4.45 21.34
CA SER A 63 -41.45 4.19 22.62
C SER A 63 -39.94 4.30 22.47
N ALA A 64 -39.32 5.06 23.37
CA ALA A 64 -37.87 5.18 23.49
C ALA A 64 -37.24 4.09 24.39
N GLU A 65 -37.99 3.04 24.69
CA GLU A 65 -37.54 1.90 25.50
C GLU A 65 -36.73 0.90 24.67
N GLY A 66 -35.67 0.36 25.26
CA GLY A 66 -34.79 -0.60 24.60
C GLY A 66 -34.19 -0.01 23.32
N LEU A 67 -34.27 -0.75 22.21
CA LEU A 67 -33.75 -0.28 20.91
C LEU A 67 -34.52 0.93 20.34
N GLY A 68 -35.69 1.27 20.86
CA GLY A 68 -36.53 2.38 20.36
C GLY A 68 -36.00 3.79 20.63
N GLY A 69 -34.90 3.94 21.37
CA GLY A 69 -34.12 5.18 21.49
C GLY A 69 -32.71 5.09 20.88
N GLY A 70 -32.35 3.93 20.32
CA GLY A 70 -30.97 3.57 20.02
C GLY A 70 -30.15 3.17 21.25
N LEU A 71 -28.92 2.74 21.02
CA LEU A 71 -27.94 2.42 22.05
C LEU A 71 -26.98 3.59 22.21
N SER A 72 -26.89 4.12 23.42
CA SER A 72 -25.92 5.15 23.75
C SER A 72 -24.58 4.53 24.14
N TRP A 73 -23.49 5.06 23.58
CA TRP A 73 -22.16 4.53 23.79
C TRP A 73 -21.18 5.59 24.28
N VAL A 74 -20.14 5.13 24.98
CA VAL A 74 -19.04 5.94 25.49
C VAL A 74 -17.71 5.32 25.09
N LEU A 75 -16.81 6.16 24.59
CA LEU A 75 -15.41 5.81 24.35
C LEU A 75 -14.57 6.16 25.56
N ASP A 76 -13.79 5.20 26.07
CA ASP A 76 -12.80 5.45 27.11
C ASP A 76 -11.81 6.56 26.68
N LYS A 77 -11.48 7.52 27.57
CA LYS A 77 -10.56 8.62 27.24
C LYS A 77 -9.15 8.13 26.86
N SER A 78 -8.73 7.02 27.44
CA SER A 78 -7.42 6.42 27.20
C SER A 78 -7.40 5.54 25.95
N PHE A 79 -8.56 5.23 25.36
CA PHE A 79 -8.71 4.30 24.24
C PHE A 79 -7.73 4.60 23.10
N CYS A 80 -7.77 5.82 22.56
CA CYS A 80 -6.90 6.21 21.46
C CYS A 80 -5.42 6.21 21.88
N THR A 81 -5.10 6.65 23.09
CA THR A 81 -3.70 6.66 23.57
C THR A 81 -3.10 5.26 23.57
N HIS A 82 -3.88 4.26 23.99
CA HIS A 82 -3.45 2.87 24.03
C HIS A 82 -3.43 2.20 22.64
N LEU A 83 -4.40 2.53 21.78
CA LEU A 83 -4.56 1.87 20.49
C LEU A 83 -3.74 2.51 19.35
N LEU A 84 -3.46 3.81 19.39
CA LEU A 84 -2.76 4.53 18.31
C LEU A 84 -1.38 3.94 17.99
N GLY A 85 -0.67 3.41 18.99
CA GLY A 85 0.63 2.75 18.79
C GLY A 85 0.54 1.38 18.13
N LYS A 86 -0.66 0.85 17.91
CA LYS A 86 -0.93 -0.50 17.42
C LYS A 86 -1.33 -0.54 15.95
N PHE A 87 -1.49 0.63 15.33
CA PHE A 87 -1.69 0.80 13.90
C PHE A 87 -0.35 1.04 13.20
N PRO A 88 0.18 0.09 12.41
CA PRO A 88 1.43 0.24 11.68
C PRO A 88 1.33 1.33 10.60
N GLU A 89 0.13 1.79 10.25
CA GLU A 89 -0.10 2.94 9.38
C GLU A 89 0.39 4.24 9.99
N ARG A 90 0.41 4.36 11.33
CA ARG A 90 0.83 5.59 12.01
C ARG A 90 2.28 5.95 11.69
N SER A 91 3.18 4.97 11.68
CA SER A 91 4.61 5.20 11.42
C SER A 91 5.06 4.62 10.08
N LEU A 92 5.37 5.49 9.12
CA LEU A 92 5.85 5.07 7.81
C LEU A 92 7.25 4.43 7.86
N ILE A 93 8.09 4.86 8.80
CA ILE A 93 9.46 4.35 8.99
C ILE A 93 9.62 3.97 10.46
N ARG A 94 9.91 2.69 10.76
CA ARG A 94 10.07 2.22 12.15
C ARG A 94 11.25 2.93 12.79
N GLY A 95 10.97 3.60 13.90
CA GLY A 95 11.94 4.40 14.64
C GLY A 95 12.14 5.83 14.13
N VAL A 96 11.45 6.25 13.06
CA VAL A 96 11.43 7.67 12.64
C VAL A 96 9.99 8.16 12.70
N GLU A 97 9.63 8.75 13.83
CA GLU A 97 8.37 9.48 13.98
C GLU A 97 8.48 10.79 13.18
N LEU A 98 7.88 10.80 12.00
CA LEU A 98 7.68 12.03 11.24
C LEU A 98 6.55 12.79 11.91
N SER A 99 6.87 13.59 12.94
CA SER A 99 5.92 14.35 13.76
C SER A 99 5.00 15.30 12.98
N PHE A 100 5.22 15.49 11.68
CA PHE A 100 4.40 16.33 10.81
C PHE A 100 3.35 15.56 10.00
N ILE A 101 3.34 14.23 10.00
CA ILE A 101 2.32 13.41 9.30
C ILE A 101 1.85 12.27 10.20
N ASP A 102 0.73 12.48 10.90
CA ASP A 102 -0.04 11.40 11.51
C ASP A 102 -1.08 10.90 10.50
N PHE A 103 -0.88 9.68 9.96
CA PHE A 103 -1.82 9.08 9.01
C PHE A 103 -3.12 8.59 9.67
N VAL A 104 -3.05 8.29 10.96
CA VAL A 104 -4.18 7.75 11.73
C VAL A 104 -4.35 8.60 12.99
N PRO A 105 -5.08 9.73 12.90
CA PRO A 105 -5.51 10.44 14.09
C PRO A 105 -6.59 9.64 14.83
N CYS A 106 -6.82 9.96 16.11
CA CYS A 106 -7.88 9.33 16.92
C CYS A 106 -9.27 9.46 16.27
N GLU A 107 -9.53 10.56 15.54
CA GLU A 107 -10.78 10.76 14.82
C GLU A 107 -11.01 9.71 13.71
N GLU A 108 -9.96 9.19 13.06
CA GLU A 108 -10.10 8.13 12.06
C GLU A 108 -10.46 6.79 12.72
N ILE A 109 -9.90 6.50 13.91
CA ILE A 109 -10.27 5.32 14.71
C ILE A 109 -11.73 5.44 15.16
N LYS A 110 -12.14 6.62 15.65
CA LYS A 110 -13.53 6.89 16.01
C LYS A 110 -14.48 6.79 14.80
N ALA A 111 -14.06 7.27 13.64
CA ALA A 111 -14.81 7.12 12.41
C ALA A 111 -14.94 5.65 11.99
N ALA A 112 -13.90 4.83 12.18
CA ALA A 112 -13.97 3.39 11.95
C ALA A 112 -14.93 2.68 12.92
N LEU A 113 -14.96 3.08 14.20
CA LEU A 113 -15.96 2.62 15.16
C LEU A 113 -17.39 2.90 14.66
N LEU A 114 -17.64 4.15 14.25
CA LEU A 114 -18.94 4.56 13.72
C LEU A 114 -19.34 3.80 12.45
N ARG A 115 -18.38 3.46 11.58
CA ARG A 115 -18.66 2.64 10.39
C ARG A 115 -19.00 1.20 10.75
N GLY A 116 -18.29 0.60 11.72
CA GLY A 116 -18.64 -0.72 12.24
C GLY A 116 -20.05 -0.76 12.86
N PHE A 117 -20.47 0.31 13.54
CA PHE A 117 -21.87 0.49 13.98
C PHE A 117 -22.84 0.66 12.81
N ALA A 118 -22.45 1.44 11.81
CA ALA A 118 -23.26 1.69 10.62
C ALA A 118 -23.58 0.40 9.86
N THR A 119 -22.69 -0.60 9.88
CA THR A 119 -22.95 -1.94 9.31
C THR A 119 -24.27 -2.53 9.80
N TRP A 120 -24.60 -2.36 11.08
CA TRP A 120 -25.85 -2.89 11.65
C TRP A 120 -27.00 -1.89 11.54
N SER A 121 -26.76 -0.61 11.85
CA SER A 121 -27.84 0.39 11.85
C SER A 121 -28.37 0.72 10.44
N ALA A 122 -27.54 0.62 9.40
CA ALA A 122 -27.99 0.81 8.01
C ALA A 122 -28.93 -0.30 7.53
N ASN A 123 -28.87 -1.47 8.17
CA ASN A 123 -29.66 -2.65 7.84
C ASN A 123 -30.88 -2.83 8.76
N HIS A 124 -31.02 -2.01 9.81
CA HIS A 124 -32.13 -2.14 10.73
C HIS A 124 -32.53 -0.81 11.39
N ARG A 125 -33.73 -0.31 11.09
CA ARG A 125 -34.20 1.01 11.55
C ARG A 125 -34.30 1.21 13.07
N LEU A 126 -34.48 0.14 13.84
CA LEU A 126 -34.52 0.22 15.31
C LEU A 126 -33.11 0.19 15.91
N VAL A 127 -32.10 -0.23 15.15
CA VAL A 127 -30.72 -0.24 15.64
C VAL A 127 -30.11 1.09 15.28
N SER A 128 -29.72 1.86 16.28
CA SER A 128 -28.96 3.10 16.10
C SER A 128 -28.00 3.27 17.27
N PHE A 129 -26.92 4.01 17.05
CA PHE A 129 -25.86 4.20 18.04
C PHE A 129 -25.61 5.69 18.23
N THR A 130 -25.69 6.16 19.47
CA THR A 130 -25.51 7.58 19.82
C THR A 130 -24.32 7.77 20.72
N ASP A 131 -23.36 8.59 20.31
CA ASP A 131 -22.18 8.91 21.12
C ASP A 131 -22.55 9.91 22.22
N ILE A 132 -22.41 9.50 23.48
CA ILE A 132 -22.65 10.35 24.66
C ILE A 132 -21.36 10.66 25.44
N SER A 133 -20.18 10.34 24.88
CA SER A 133 -18.86 10.52 25.51
C SER A 133 -18.61 11.97 25.97
N HIS A 134 -19.21 12.94 25.28
CA HIS A 134 -19.02 14.37 25.57
C HIS A 134 -20.02 14.94 26.60
N THR A 135 -20.99 14.15 27.06
CA THR A 135 -22.01 14.63 28.00
C THR A 135 -21.43 14.78 29.42
N ALA A 136 -21.93 15.76 30.18
CA ALA A 136 -21.41 16.06 31.52
C ALA A 136 -21.41 14.85 32.50
N PRO A 137 -22.48 14.01 32.55
CA PRO A 137 -22.50 12.82 33.41
C PRO A 137 -21.40 11.81 33.06
N CYS A 138 -20.97 11.78 31.79
CA CYS A 138 -20.01 10.82 31.29
C CYS A 138 -18.57 11.28 31.39
N SER A 139 -18.30 12.46 31.95
CA SER A 139 -16.95 13.04 32.06
C SER A 139 -15.95 12.20 32.86
N SER A 140 -16.40 11.30 33.74
CA SER A 140 -15.51 10.44 34.54
C SER A 140 -15.11 9.11 33.88
N HIS A 141 -15.72 8.76 32.73
CA HIS A 141 -15.48 7.56 31.90
C HIS A 141 -15.08 6.32 32.72
N SER A 142 -16.08 5.56 33.20
CA SER A 142 -15.84 4.29 33.86
C SER A 142 -16.66 3.16 33.25
N ALA A 143 -16.03 1.99 33.12
CA ALA A 143 -16.71 0.76 32.77
C ALA A 143 -17.54 0.16 33.94
N HIS A 144 -17.48 0.76 35.14
CA HIS A 144 -18.23 0.26 36.29
C HIS A 144 -19.74 0.44 36.09
N ILE A 145 -20.52 -0.56 36.50
CA ILE A 145 -21.99 -0.48 36.41
C ILE A 145 -22.58 0.63 37.28
N GLU A 146 -21.90 1.01 38.35
CA GLU A 146 -22.32 2.08 39.25
C GLU A 146 -21.99 3.48 38.69
N ASP A 147 -21.38 3.57 37.50
CA ASP A 147 -21.16 4.85 36.82
C ASP A 147 -22.51 5.54 36.54
N ALA A 148 -22.58 6.81 36.95
CA ALA A 148 -23.72 7.69 36.78
C ALA A 148 -23.98 8.03 35.30
N CYS A 149 -22.99 7.83 34.43
CA CYS A 149 -23.17 7.94 33.00
C CYS A 149 -24.17 6.88 32.49
N PRO A 150 -25.23 7.28 31.76
CA PRO A 150 -26.27 6.37 31.29
C PRO A 150 -25.85 5.67 29.97
N TRP A 151 -24.65 5.10 29.93
CA TRP A 151 -24.16 4.35 28.78
C TRP A 151 -24.75 2.94 28.74
N GLU A 152 -25.00 2.46 27.52
CA GLU A 152 -25.45 1.10 27.20
C GLU A 152 -24.28 0.28 26.61
N LEU A 153 -23.36 0.95 25.92
CA LEU A 153 -22.12 0.37 25.41
C LEU A 153 -20.89 1.18 25.85
N TYR A 154 -20.00 0.56 26.62
CA TYR A 154 -18.71 1.15 26.98
C TYR A 154 -17.60 0.52 26.13
N ILE A 155 -16.78 1.34 25.47
CA ILE A 155 -15.72 0.87 24.59
C ILE A 155 -14.37 1.24 25.20
N SER A 156 -13.53 0.23 25.40
CA SER A 156 -12.22 0.39 26.03
C SER A 156 -11.18 -0.53 25.40
N THR A 157 -9.97 -0.50 25.95
CA THR A 157 -8.86 -1.36 25.58
C THR A 157 -8.57 -2.38 26.68
N ASP A 158 -7.93 -3.48 26.30
CA ASP A 158 -7.38 -4.50 27.19
C ASP A 158 -5.90 -4.73 26.83
N ASP A 159 -5.05 -5.05 27.81
CA ASP A 159 -3.66 -5.42 27.58
C ASP A 159 -3.50 -6.89 27.20
N GLY A 160 -4.50 -7.71 27.49
CA GLY A 160 -4.58 -9.11 27.13
C GLY A 160 -4.31 -10.06 28.27
N ASP A 161 -4.19 -9.58 29.50
CA ASP A 161 -3.90 -10.44 30.64
C ASP A 161 -5.00 -11.50 30.87
N GLU A 162 -6.27 -11.16 30.62
CA GLU A 162 -7.41 -12.06 30.83
C GLU A 162 -7.82 -12.83 29.56
N HIS A 163 -7.74 -12.19 28.39
CA HIS A 163 -8.31 -12.70 27.13
C HIS A 163 -7.31 -12.70 25.95
N ASN A 164 -6.06 -13.14 26.17
CA ASN A 164 -4.96 -13.08 25.18
C ASN A 164 -5.18 -13.78 23.83
N LYS A 165 -6.22 -14.62 23.68
CA LYS A 165 -6.52 -15.32 22.43
C LYS A 165 -7.56 -14.61 21.55
N LEU A 166 -8.22 -13.58 22.08
CA LEU A 166 -9.29 -12.87 21.41
C LEU A 166 -8.76 -11.52 20.94
N ALA A 167 -9.07 -11.10 19.72
CA ALA A 167 -8.62 -9.80 19.24
C ALA A 167 -9.41 -8.64 19.84
N ALA A 168 -10.72 -8.83 19.87
CA ALA A 168 -11.65 -8.02 20.62
C ALA A 168 -12.67 -8.98 21.27
N TYR A 169 -13.43 -8.47 22.22
CA TYR A 169 -14.52 -9.21 22.84
C TYR A 169 -15.53 -8.27 23.49
N VAL A 170 -16.76 -8.78 23.67
CA VAL A 170 -17.83 -8.11 24.41
C VAL A 170 -18.18 -8.85 25.68
N LEU A 171 -18.11 -8.13 26.81
CA LEU A 171 -18.69 -8.55 28.07
C LEU A 171 -20.07 -7.94 28.21
N THR A 172 -21.10 -8.76 28.07
CA THR A 172 -22.46 -8.36 28.43
C THR A 172 -22.62 -8.46 29.95
N HIS A 173 -23.32 -7.51 30.57
CA HIS A 173 -23.39 -7.39 32.03
C HIS A 173 -23.84 -8.69 32.75
N ARG A 174 -24.70 -9.49 32.11
CA ARG A 174 -25.12 -10.80 32.63
C ARG A 174 -23.96 -11.80 32.77
N VAL A 175 -22.98 -11.74 31.88
CA VAL A 175 -21.81 -12.63 31.88
C VAL A 175 -20.80 -12.18 32.95
N SER A 176 -20.67 -10.87 33.19
CA SER A 176 -19.72 -10.32 34.15
C SER A 176 -20.23 -10.28 35.60
N SER A 177 -21.54 -10.25 35.83
CA SER A 177 -22.08 -10.12 37.19
C SER A 177 -22.08 -11.46 37.94
N THR A 178 -21.20 -11.55 38.94
CA THR A 178 -21.25 -12.61 39.96
C THR A 178 -22.28 -12.34 41.06
N ASP A 179 -22.73 -11.09 41.21
CA ASP A 179 -23.76 -10.70 42.17
C ASP A 179 -25.12 -11.21 41.67
N PRO A 180 -25.78 -12.19 42.34
CA PRO A 180 -27.08 -12.67 41.91
C PRO A 180 -28.16 -11.60 42.02
N ALA A 181 -28.03 -10.56 42.86
CA ALA A 181 -29.05 -9.53 43.04
C ALA A 181 -29.02 -8.43 41.96
N TRP A 182 -28.13 -8.54 40.96
CA TRP A 182 -27.95 -7.51 39.95
C TRP A 182 -29.23 -7.10 39.22
N PHE A 183 -30.15 -8.05 38.98
CA PHE A 183 -31.43 -7.81 38.33
C PHE A 183 -32.38 -6.88 39.13
N SER A 184 -32.12 -6.70 40.43
CA SER A 184 -32.95 -5.87 41.31
C SER A 184 -32.51 -4.40 41.35
N ARG A 185 -31.32 -4.07 40.81
CA ARG A 185 -30.84 -2.69 40.77
C ARG A 185 -31.46 -1.97 39.56
N PRO A 186 -32.10 -0.79 39.75
CA PRO A 186 -32.57 0.00 38.63
C PRO A 186 -31.39 0.49 37.81
N VAL A 187 -31.49 0.34 36.49
CA VAL A 187 -30.55 0.96 35.55
C VAL A 187 -31.33 1.99 34.77
N ARG A 188 -30.77 3.19 34.65
CA ARG A 188 -31.33 4.26 33.84
C ARG A 188 -30.79 4.15 32.43
N SER A 189 -31.68 3.98 31.45
CA SER A 189 -31.31 4.07 30.04
C SER A 189 -30.88 5.50 29.69
N SER A 190 -30.26 5.64 28.51
CA SER A 190 -29.95 6.94 27.94
C SER A 190 -31.19 7.80 27.66
N SER A 191 -32.34 7.17 27.41
CA SER A 191 -33.64 7.83 27.31
C SER A 191 -34.23 8.27 28.67
N GLY A 192 -33.52 8.04 29.77
CA GLY A 192 -33.92 8.46 31.12
C GLY A 192 -34.91 7.52 31.80
N VAL A 193 -35.30 6.43 31.14
CA VAL A 193 -36.23 5.42 31.66
C VAL A 193 -35.50 4.53 32.65
N GLU A 194 -36.02 4.44 33.87
CA GLU A 194 -35.54 3.49 34.86
C GLU A 194 -36.18 2.12 34.59
N MET A 195 -35.36 1.13 34.30
CA MET A 195 -35.81 -0.24 34.07
C MET A 195 -35.41 -1.14 35.23
N TYR A 196 -36.31 -2.04 35.60
CA TYR A 196 -36.12 -3.04 36.65
C TYR A 196 -36.22 -4.43 36.02
N GLY A 197 -35.21 -5.28 36.23
CA GLY A 197 -35.29 -6.71 35.97
C GLY A 197 -35.31 -7.16 34.50
N ILE A 198 -34.53 -8.22 34.26
CA ILE A 198 -34.67 -9.24 33.19
C ILE A 198 -33.98 -8.97 31.85
N ASP A 199 -33.62 -7.75 31.46
CA ASP A 199 -32.91 -7.61 30.18
C ASP A 199 -31.44 -8.07 30.27
N ALA A 200 -31.03 -8.98 29.39
CA ALA A 200 -29.72 -9.62 29.46
C ALA A 200 -28.58 -8.68 29.02
N HIS A 201 -28.92 -7.56 28.39
CA HIS A 201 -27.99 -6.69 27.69
C HIS A 201 -27.98 -5.23 28.16
N TYR A 202 -28.53 -4.86 29.33
CA TYR A 202 -28.57 -3.45 29.79
C TYR A 202 -27.26 -2.65 29.64
N ARG A 203 -26.11 -3.30 29.86
CA ARG A 203 -24.79 -2.71 29.67
C ARG A 203 -23.87 -3.74 29.01
N SER A 204 -23.11 -3.29 28.03
CA SER A 204 -22.10 -4.08 27.35
C SER A 204 -20.77 -3.34 27.38
N VAL A 205 -19.69 -4.07 27.64
CA VAL A 205 -18.33 -3.54 27.58
C VAL A 205 -17.62 -4.22 26.42
N MET A 206 -17.27 -3.44 25.40
CA MET A 206 -16.47 -3.89 24.26
C MET A 206 -15.01 -3.54 24.51
N ARG A 207 -14.12 -4.53 24.40
CA ARG A 207 -12.68 -4.34 24.61
C ARG A 207 -11.87 -4.77 23.40
N PHE A 208 -10.87 -3.94 23.07
CA PHE A 208 -9.90 -4.20 22.01
C PHE A 208 -8.52 -4.47 22.60
N GLN A 209 -7.87 -5.54 22.18
CA GLN A 209 -6.55 -5.89 22.67
C GLN A 209 -5.47 -4.93 22.17
N THR A 210 -4.58 -4.52 23.07
CA THR A 210 -3.47 -3.61 22.76
C THR A 210 -2.17 -4.36 22.50
N HIS A 211 -2.05 -5.65 22.80
CA HIS A 211 -0.86 -6.42 22.44
C HIS A 211 -0.88 -6.87 20.97
N LEU A 212 -2.01 -6.71 20.27
CA LEU A 212 -2.18 -7.08 18.88
C LEU A 212 -1.97 -5.89 17.93
N CYS A 213 -1.76 -6.22 16.66
CA CYS A 213 -1.69 -5.25 15.58
C CYS A 213 -3.08 -5.05 14.96
N TRP A 214 -3.41 -3.79 14.66
CA TRP A 214 -4.67 -3.39 14.04
C TRP A 214 -4.40 -2.67 12.73
N TYR A 215 -5.36 -2.74 11.81
CA TYR A 215 -5.27 -2.10 10.50
C TYR A 215 -6.64 -1.53 10.10
N LEU A 216 -6.66 -0.39 9.40
CA LEU A 216 -7.89 0.37 9.09
C LEU A 216 -8.39 0.24 7.65
N ASP A 217 -7.51 0.13 6.65
CA ASP A 217 -7.91 0.17 5.24
C ASP A 217 -8.01 -1.21 4.59
N ALA A 218 -9.01 -1.96 5.06
CA ALA A 218 -9.35 -3.28 4.58
C ALA A 218 -9.57 -3.35 3.05
N THR A 219 -9.94 -2.24 2.40
CA THR A 219 -10.16 -2.22 0.95
C THR A 219 -8.88 -2.49 0.17
N PHE A 220 -7.74 -2.04 0.71
CA PHE A 220 -6.44 -2.30 0.12
C PHE A 220 -5.98 -3.75 0.38
N CYS A 221 -6.11 -4.26 1.61
CA CYS A 221 -5.66 -5.61 1.96
C CYS A 221 -6.53 -6.72 1.35
N TYR A 222 -7.81 -6.43 1.09
CA TYR A 222 -8.75 -7.34 0.43
C TYR A 222 -8.20 -7.88 -0.90
N TYR A 223 -7.41 -7.10 -1.64
CA TYR A 223 -6.79 -7.61 -2.88
C TYR A 223 -5.81 -8.75 -2.65
N PHE A 224 -5.08 -8.77 -1.54
CA PHE A 224 -4.16 -9.85 -1.21
C PHE A 224 -4.91 -11.07 -0.69
N GLN A 225 -5.88 -10.86 0.22
CA GLN A 225 -6.69 -11.93 0.81
C GLN A 225 -7.60 -12.60 -0.25
N SER A 226 -8.18 -11.82 -1.16
CA SER A 226 -8.98 -12.34 -2.27
C SER A 226 -8.19 -13.27 -3.21
N LEU A 227 -6.87 -13.12 -3.33
CA LEU A 227 -6.05 -14.05 -4.13
C LEU A 227 -5.95 -15.42 -3.45
N GLU A 228 -5.89 -15.43 -2.12
CA GLU A 228 -5.85 -16.64 -1.31
C GLU A 228 -7.21 -17.35 -1.32
N ASP A 229 -8.28 -16.64 -1.00
CA ASP A 229 -9.64 -17.19 -0.90
C ASP A 229 -10.15 -17.75 -2.23
N GLN A 230 -9.95 -17.03 -3.34
CA GLN A 230 -10.56 -17.40 -4.63
C GLN A 230 -9.75 -18.44 -5.41
N HIS A 231 -8.43 -18.46 -5.25
CA HIS A 231 -7.54 -19.28 -6.07
C HIS A 231 -6.79 -20.34 -5.28
N GLY A 232 -6.87 -20.35 -3.94
CA GLY A 232 -6.08 -21.23 -3.08
C GLY A 232 -4.57 -20.98 -3.22
N ILE A 233 -4.18 -19.78 -3.67
CA ILE A 233 -2.77 -19.41 -3.85
C ILE A 233 -2.31 -18.80 -2.54
N ASP A 234 -1.24 -19.36 -1.95
CA ASP A 234 -0.53 -18.72 -0.84
C ASP A 234 0.06 -17.38 -1.32
N ALA A 235 -0.73 -16.31 -1.12
CA ALA A 235 -0.39 -14.97 -1.56
C ALA A 235 0.91 -14.49 -0.90
N GLY A 236 1.19 -14.93 0.33
CA GLY A 236 2.42 -14.62 1.04
C GLY A 236 3.64 -15.24 0.42
N LEU A 237 3.58 -16.52 0.07
CA LEU A 237 4.66 -17.17 -0.66
C LEU A 237 4.90 -16.49 -2.02
N LEU A 238 3.84 -16.18 -2.76
CA LEU A 238 3.94 -15.50 -4.05
C LEU A 238 4.63 -14.13 -3.91
N VAL A 239 4.17 -13.30 -2.98
CA VAL A 239 4.75 -11.97 -2.74
C VAL A 239 6.22 -12.11 -2.32
N ARG A 240 6.56 -13.01 -1.40
CA ARG A 240 7.95 -13.26 -0.97
C ARG A 240 8.85 -13.64 -2.14
N ILE A 241 8.41 -14.56 -3.01
CA ILE A 241 9.19 -14.99 -4.18
C ILE A 241 9.41 -13.82 -5.14
N VAL A 242 8.36 -13.09 -5.49
CA VAL A 242 8.45 -11.95 -6.44
C VAL A 242 9.41 -10.89 -5.91
N LEU A 243 9.28 -10.51 -4.64
CA LEU A 243 10.15 -9.52 -4.01
C LEU A 243 11.60 -10.00 -3.88
N ALA A 244 11.82 -11.29 -3.53
CA ALA A 244 13.15 -11.88 -3.46
C ALA A 244 13.84 -11.92 -4.83
N VAL A 245 13.12 -12.19 -5.92
CA VAL A 245 13.66 -12.15 -7.28
C VAL A 245 14.10 -10.74 -7.65
N PHE A 246 13.25 -9.72 -7.44
CA PHE A 246 13.62 -8.33 -7.74
C PHE A 246 14.84 -7.86 -6.94
N PHE A 247 14.85 -8.16 -5.63
CA PHE A 247 15.98 -7.82 -4.76
C PHE A 247 17.26 -8.57 -5.18
N GLY A 248 17.16 -9.87 -5.45
CA GLY A 248 18.28 -10.70 -5.86
C GLY A 248 18.92 -10.26 -7.18
N LEU A 249 18.12 -9.90 -8.18
CA LEU A 249 18.61 -9.36 -9.46
C LEU A 249 19.33 -8.03 -9.27
N ALA A 250 18.80 -7.15 -8.42
CA ALA A 250 19.43 -5.87 -8.11
C ALA A 250 20.75 -6.04 -7.33
N ALA A 251 20.77 -6.95 -6.34
CA ALA A 251 21.96 -7.28 -5.57
C ALA A 251 23.06 -7.89 -6.46
N LEU A 252 22.71 -8.84 -7.34
CA LEU A 252 23.64 -9.41 -8.31
C LEU A 252 24.22 -8.33 -9.23
N ARG A 253 23.40 -7.36 -9.65
CA ARG A 253 23.85 -6.23 -10.46
C ARG A 253 24.83 -5.34 -9.70
N VAL A 254 24.60 -5.06 -8.42
CA VAL A 254 25.56 -4.31 -7.58
C VAL A 254 26.87 -5.07 -7.44
N VAL A 255 26.83 -6.38 -7.17
CA VAL A 255 28.04 -7.21 -7.11
C VAL A 255 28.81 -7.17 -8.42
N ALA A 256 28.13 -7.24 -9.56
CA ALA A 256 28.77 -7.12 -10.87
C ALA A 256 29.43 -5.74 -11.06
N ILE A 257 28.76 -4.64 -10.68
CA ILE A 257 29.31 -3.28 -10.74
C ILE A 257 30.57 -3.18 -9.86
N LEU A 258 30.51 -3.67 -8.62
CA LEU A 258 31.65 -3.67 -7.69
C LEU A 258 32.82 -4.51 -8.22
N PHE A 259 32.53 -5.67 -8.81
CA PHE A 259 33.52 -6.53 -9.45
C PHE A 259 34.25 -5.79 -10.58
N TRP A 260 33.52 -5.14 -11.49
CA TRP A 260 34.13 -4.39 -12.60
C TRP A 260 34.91 -3.15 -12.14
N ILE A 261 34.44 -2.45 -11.09
CA ILE A 261 35.20 -1.38 -10.44
C ILE A 261 36.52 -1.93 -9.89
N GLY A 262 36.49 -3.10 -9.23
CA GLY A 262 37.68 -3.78 -8.73
C GLY A 262 38.67 -4.15 -9.85
N VAL A 263 38.17 -4.68 -10.96
CA VAL A 263 38.98 -4.97 -12.15
C VAL A 263 39.62 -3.70 -12.71
N ALA A 264 38.85 -2.61 -12.85
CA ALA A 264 39.36 -1.33 -13.34
C ALA A 264 40.49 -0.80 -12.44
N PHE A 265 40.33 -0.90 -11.12
CA PHE A 265 41.38 -0.51 -10.16
C PHE A 265 42.65 -1.35 -10.27
N CYS A 266 42.51 -2.68 -10.42
CA CYS A 266 43.64 -3.58 -10.59
C CYS A 266 44.40 -3.33 -11.91
N CYS A 267 43.69 -2.98 -12.98
CA CYS A 267 44.28 -2.69 -14.29
C CYS A 267 45.05 -1.37 -14.31
N VAL A 268 44.52 -0.29 -13.72
CA VAL A 268 45.20 1.02 -13.67
C VAL A 268 46.52 0.95 -12.90
N LYS A 269 46.54 0.24 -11.76
CA LYS A 269 47.74 0.11 -10.91
C LYS A 269 48.94 -0.53 -11.63
N LYS A 270 48.69 -1.36 -12.65
CA LYS A 270 49.75 -2.08 -13.38
C LYS A 270 50.41 -1.23 -14.47
N GLY A 271 49.74 -0.19 -14.96
CA GLY A 271 50.27 0.74 -15.97
C GLY A 271 51.24 1.79 -15.42
N ASP A 272 51.05 2.20 -14.16
CA ASP A 272 51.85 3.27 -13.54
C ASP A 272 53.29 2.86 -13.16
N LEU A 273 53.62 1.56 -13.21
CA LEU A 273 54.96 1.08 -12.88
C LEU A 273 55.98 1.24 -14.02
N SER A 274 55.56 1.60 -15.24
CA SER A 274 56.47 1.68 -16.40
C SER A 274 56.71 3.08 -16.96
N TRP A 275 56.08 4.14 -16.43
CA TRP A 275 56.24 5.49 -17.00
C TRP A 275 57.32 6.32 -16.29
N SER A 276 58.36 6.65 -17.06
CA SER A 276 59.58 7.38 -16.71
C SER A 276 59.39 8.68 -15.92
N ALA A 277 60.32 8.90 -14.99
CA ALA A 277 60.40 9.93 -13.95
C ALA A 277 60.59 11.40 -14.42
N GLY A 278 59.90 11.88 -15.46
CA GLY A 278 60.22 13.16 -16.12
C GLY A 278 59.34 14.37 -15.84
N SER A 279 58.06 14.23 -15.50
CA SER A 279 57.13 15.37 -15.37
C SER A 279 56.33 15.31 -14.06
N SER A 280 56.24 16.44 -13.35
CA SER A 280 55.45 16.59 -12.11
C SER A 280 53.96 16.72 -12.42
N GLU A 281 53.43 15.81 -13.23
CA GLU A 281 52.03 15.83 -13.65
C GLU A 281 51.17 15.20 -12.55
N GLU A 282 50.12 15.93 -12.14
CA GLU A 282 49.22 15.56 -11.05
C GLU A 282 48.70 14.13 -11.22
N ARG A 283 49.06 13.23 -10.29
CA ARG A 283 48.57 11.84 -10.31
C ARG A 283 47.04 11.85 -10.35
N PRO A 284 46.41 11.19 -11.33
CA PRO A 284 44.96 11.05 -11.35
C PRO A 284 44.52 10.36 -10.07
N SER A 285 43.68 11.04 -9.28
CA SER A 285 43.18 10.47 -8.04
C SER A 285 42.39 9.19 -8.35
N SER A 286 42.59 8.13 -7.58
CA SER A 286 41.83 6.86 -7.64
C SER A 286 40.32 7.05 -7.87
N TRP A 287 39.73 8.12 -7.30
CA TRP A 287 38.33 8.48 -7.42
C TRP A 287 37.87 8.87 -8.84
N SER A 288 38.74 9.43 -9.68
CA SER A 288 38.35 9.83 -11.03
C SER A 288 38.03 8.61 -11.90
N VAL A 289 38.82 7.54 -11.79
CA VAL A 289 38.59 6.29 -12.53
C VAL A 289 37.24 5.66 -12.15
N THR A 290 36.88 5.69 -10.86
CA THR A 290 35.57 5.17 -10.41
C THR A 290 34.43 6.02 -10.95
N LEU A 291 34.56 7.35 -10.91
CA LEU A 291 33.52 8.25 -11.37
C LEU A 291 33.33 8.17 -12.89
N ASP A 292 34.42 7.98 -13.65
CA ASP A 292 34.38 7.77 -15.10
C ASP A 292 33.70 6.43 -15.45
N TYR A 293 33.99 5.37 -14.69
CA TYR A 293 33.28 4.10 -14.87
C TYR A 293 31.79 4.23 -14.53
N LEU A 294 31.45 4.85 -13.39
CA LEU A 294 30.07 5.05 -12.98
C LEU A 294 29.28 5.94 -13.95
N SER A 295 29.92 6.94 -14.56
CA SER A 295 29.28 7.80 -15.57
C SER A 295 29.04 7.08 -16.90
N SER A 296 29.81 6.03 -17.19
CA SER A 296 29.59 5.16 -18.35
C SER A 296 28.39 4.23 -18.21
N LEU A 297 27.93 3.97 -16.98
CA LEU A 297 26.77 3.14 -16.71
C LEU A 297 25.47 3.91 -17.02
N SER A 298 24.47 3.19 -17.54
CA SER A 298 23.13 3.75 -17.77
C SER A 298 22.52 4.29 -16.47
N PRO A 299 22.23 5.60 -16.36
CA PRO A 299 21.65 6.18 -15.15
C PRO A 299 20.30 5.55 -14.79
N CYS A 300 19.46 5.28 -15.80
CA CYS A 300 18.15 4.66 -15.61
C CYS A 300 18.28 3.26 -14.98
N THR A 301 19.23 2.45 -15.44
CA THR A 301 19.48 1.12 -14.87
C THR A 301 19.96 1.22 -13.42
N ASN A 302 20.85 2.15 -13.10
CA ASN A 302 21.34 2.33 -11.73
C ASN A 302 20.24 2.82 -10.77
N VAL A 303 19.35 3.72 -11.22
CA VAL A 303 18.16 4.13 -10.45
C VAL A 303 17.27 2.93 -10.16
N LEU A 304 16.98 2.10 -11.17
CA LEU A 304 16.17 0.90 -10.99
C LEU A 304 16.82 -0.11 -10.04
N VAL A 305 18.14 -0.26 -10.09
CA VAL A 305 18.87 -1.15 -9.16
C VAL A 305 18.75 -0.67 -7.71
N ILE A 306 18.96 0.61 -7.44
CA ILE A 306 18.82 1.16 -6.08
C ILE A 306 17.37 1.07 -5.61
N PHE A 307 16.42 1.39 -6.49
CA PHE A 307 15.00 1.23 -6.20
C PHE A 307 14.67 -0.24 -5.86
N CYS A 308 15.07 -1.21 -6.69
CA CYS A 308 14.80 -2.63 -6.44
C CYS A 308 15.57 -3.23 -5.25
N LEU A 309 16.59 -2.55 -4.72
CA LEU A 309 17.23 -2.94 -3.45
C LEU A 309 16.46 -2.43 -2.23
N THR A 310 15.87 -1.24 -2.34
CA THR A 310 15.20 -0.56 -1.22
C THR A 310 13.71 -0.88 -1.15
N PHE A 311 13.03 -0.91 -2.28
CA PHE A 311 11.58 -1.09 -2.36
C PHE A 311 11.10 -2.45 -1.85
N PRO A 312 11.64 -3.62 -2.26
CA PRO A 312 11.11 -4.90 -1.83
C PRO A 312 11.05 -5.12 -0.31
N PRO A 313 12.13 -4.88 0.48
CA PRO A 313 12.05 -5.04 1.92
C PRO A 313 11.10 -4.04 2.58
N VAL A 314 11.07 -2.78 2.10
CA VAL A 314 10.17 -1.76 2.64
C VAL A 314 8.71 -2.09 2.33
N PHE A 315 8.39 -2.49 1.09
CA PHE A 315 7.05 -2.91 0.70
C PHE A 315 6.58 -4.12 1.51
N TYR A 316 7.45 -5.14 1.66
CA TYR A 316 7.11 -6.33 2.42
C TYR A 316 6.77 -5.98 3.88
N ASP A 317 7.66 -5.26 4.57
CA ASP A 317 7.51 -4.92 6.00
C ASP A 317 6.38 -3.89 6.26
N ARG A 318 6.17 -2.93 5.34
CA ARG A 318 5.25 -1.79 5.57
C ARG A 318 3.86 -1.97 5.01
N ILE A 319 3.74 -2.70 3.92
CA ILE A 319 2.49 -2.80 3.18
C ILE A 319 1.93 -4.21 3.31
N TYR A 320 2.72 -5.21 2.93
CA TYR A 320 2.24 -6.58 2.88
C TYR A 320 2.08 -7.21 4.28
N LEU A 321 3.08 -7.09 5.16
CA LEU A 321 3.06 -7.73 6.47
C LEU A 321 1.90 -7.24 7.35
N PRO A 322 1.57 -5.94 7.43
CA PRO A 322 0.37 -5.49 8.13
C PRO A 322 -0.93 -6.07 7.58
N CYS A 323 -1.05 -6.21 6.26
CA CYS A 323 -2.23 -6.84 5.66
C CYS A 323 -2.36 -8.33 5.99
N ALA A 324 -1.24 -9.01 6.23
CA ALA A 324 -1.21 -10.45 6.47
C ALA A 324 -1.35 -10.80 7.96
N GLU A 325 -0.82 -9.98 8.87
CA GLU A 325 -0.70 -10.32 10.29
C GLU A 325 -1.61 -9.49 11.22
N CYS A 326 -2.10 -8.32 10.78
CA CYS A 326 -2.92 -7.43 11.62
C CYS A 326 -4.41 -7.68 11.41
N TYR A 327 -5.19 -7.44 12.46
CA TYR A 327 -6.65 -7.54 12.39
C TYR A 327 -7.25 -6.29 11.76
N ASP A 328 -8.27 -6.48 10.92
CA ASP A 328 -9.11 -5.39 10.43
C ASP A 328 -9.94 -4.82 11.58
N PHE A 329 -9.63 -3.59 11.99
CA PHE A 329 -10.28 -2.93 13.11
C PHE A 329 -11.76 -2.65 12.82
N GLU A 330 -12.12 -2.22 11.61
CA GLU A 330 -13.52 -1.93 11.27
C GLU A 330 -14.36 -3.20 11.23
N ALA A 331 -13.82 -4.29 10.65
CA ALA A 331 -14.49 -5.59 10.67
C ALA A 331 -14.63 -6.14 12.10
N ALA A 332 -13.60 -6.00 12.95
CA ALA A 332 -13.69 -6.39 14.35
C ALA A 332 -14.76 -5.58 15.10
N VAL A 333 -14.84 -4.26 14.91
CA VAL A 333 -15.91 -3.45 15.51
C VAL A 333 -17.28 -3.95 15.06
N ALA A 334 -17.47 -4.19 13.76
CA ALA A 334 -18.74 -4.69 13.24
C ALA A 334 -19.08 -6.07 13.83
N HIS A 335 -18.12 -6.99 13.90
CA HIS A 335 -18.27 -8.29 14.55
C HIS A 335 -18.68 -8.17 16.02
N GLU A 336 -17.93 -7.40 16.82
CA GLU A 336 -18.23 -7.19 18.24
C GLU A 336 -19.57 -6.49 18.44
N THR A 337 -19.97 -5.60 17.53
CA THR A 337 -21.30 -4.97 17.55
C THR A 337 -22.40 -6.02 17.41
N GLY A 338 -22.20 -7.08 16.62
CA GLY A 338 -23.11 -8.22 16.59
C GLY A 338 -23.22 -8.91 17.95
N HIS A 339 -22.11 -9.11 18.66
CA HIS A 339 -22.16 -9.61 20.04
C HIS A 339 -22.90 -8.68 21.00
N VAL A 340 -22.72 -7.36 20.88
CA VAL A 340 -23.52 -6.38 21.64
C VAL A 340 -25.00 -6.57 21.36
N LEU A 341 -25.37 -6.84 20.10
CA LEU A 341 -26.75 -7.06 19.69
C LEU A 341 -27.27 -8.46 20.03
N GLY A 342 -26.46 -9.39 20.55
CA GLY A 342 -26.89 -10.72 20.98
C GLY A 342 -26.57 -11.86 20.01
N PHE A 343 -25.82 -11.61 18.94
CA PHE A 343 -25.32 -12.66 18.05
C PHE A 343 -24.21 -13.47 18.72
N GLY A 344 -24.11 -14.74 18.35
CA GLY A 344 -23.01 -15.61 18.73
C GLY A 344 -22.20 -16.05 17.51
N HIS A 345 -21.08 -16.73 17.75
CA HIS A 345 -20.28 -17.33 16.68
C HIS A 345 -21.00 -18.56 16.10
N PRO A 346 -21.28 -18.59 14.78
CA PRO A 346 -21.98 -19.71 14.14
C PRO A 346 -21.16 -20.99 14.07
N ASP A 347 -19.83 -20.87 14.01
CA ASP A 347 -18.87 -21.96 13.95
C ASP A 347 -18.62 -22.63 15.31
N GLN A 348 -18.61 -21.87 16.41
CA GLN A 348 -18.36 -22.43 17.75
C GLN A 348 -19.50 -23.31 18.25
N ARG A 349 -20.72 -23.06 17.77
CA ARG A 349 -21.94 -23.82 18.13
C ARG A 349 -22.72 -24.20 16.88
N ALA A 350 -22.05 -24.93 15.99
CA ALA A 350 -22.60 -25.31 14.69
C ALA A 350 -24.02 -25.90 14.75
N SER A 351 -24.39 -26.65 15.79
CA SER A 351 -25.73 -27.24 15.94
C SER A 351 -26.81 -26.32 16.53
N GLU A 352 -26.44 -25.14 17.04
CA GLU A 352 -27.35 -24.17 17.67
C GLU A 352 -27.68 -22.98 16.75
N ASN A 353 -27.32 -23.05 15.46
CA ASN A 353 -27.70 -22.02 14.49
C ASN A 353 -29.21 -22.03 14.30
N LEU A 354 -29.80 -20.84 14.20
CA LEU A 354 -31.20 -20.62 13.92
C LEU A 354 -31.35 -19.99 12.55
N VAL A 355 -32.40 -20.39 11.85
CA VAL A 355 -32.77 -19.86 10.56
C VAL A 355 -34.26 -19.62 10.52
N ALA A 356 -34.73 -18.65 9.74
CA ALA A 356 -36.15 -18.52 9.49
C ALA A 356 -36.66 -19.75 8.72
N ALA A 357 -37.73 -20.38 9.19
CA ALA A 357 -38.39 -21.45 8.45
C ALA A 357 -38.85 -20.92 7.08
N PRO A 358 -38.66 -21.68 5.98
CA PRO A 358 -38.90 -21.19 4.62
C PRO A 358 -40.36 -20.83 4.33
N ASP A 359 -41.29 -21.40 5.10
CA ASP A 359 -42.73 -21.15 5.04
C ASP A 359 -43.21 -20.11 6.06
N CYS A 360 -42.35 -19.63 6.96
CA CYS A 360 -42.72 -18.57 7.87
C CYS A 360 -42.47 -17.18 7.29
N THR A 361 -43.57 -16.45 7.10
CA THR A 361 -43.52 -15.00 6.89
C THR A 361 -43.81 -14.28 8.21
N LEU A 362 -42.88 -13.42 8.64
CA LEU A 362 -43.09 -12.53 9.78
C LEU A 362 -44.17 -11.50 9.40
N SER A 363 -45.38 -11.73 9.87
CA SER A 363 -46.54 -10.85 9.73
C SER A 363 -46.69 -9.99 10.98
N ASN A 364 -47.57 -8.98 10.94
CA ASN A 364 -47.86 -8.16 12.12
C ASN A 364 -48.34 -8.99 13.34
N ILE A 365 -48.90 -10.18 13.10
CA ILE A 365 -49.36 -11.10 14.15
C ILE A 365 -48.19 -11.95 14.67
N THR A 366 -47.44 -12.59 13.77
CA THR A 366 -46.34 -13.52 14.12
C THR A 366 -45.06 -12.82 14.55
N CYS A 367 -44.89 -11.54 14.24
CA CYS A 367 -43.75 -10.70 14.63
C CYS A 367 -43.56 -10.61 16.15
N THR A 368 -44.64 -10.70 16.93
CA THR A 368 -44.58 -10.69 18.40
C THR A 368 -43.89 -11.93 18.99
N ASP A 369 -43.89 -13.04 18.24
CA ASP A 369 -43.22 -14.29 18.58
C ASP A 369 -42.42 -14.81 17.38
N ALA A 370 -41.47 -13.99 16.90
CA ALA A 370 -40.63 -14.35 15.75
C ALA A 370 -39.86 -15.67 15.94
N PHE A 371 -39.58 -16.06 17.19
CA PHE A 371 -38.89 -17.32 17.51
C PHE A 371 -39.73 -18.57 17.23
N SER A 372 -41.06 -18.45 17.18
CA SER A 372 -41.92 -19.54 16.72
C SER A 372 -41.61 -19.97 15.27
N CYS A 373 -40.97 -19.08 14.50
CA CYS A 373 -40.55 -19.29 13.13
C CYS A 373 -39.07 -19.66 12.96
N ALA A 374 -38.32 -19.76 14.05
CA ALA A 374 -36.93 -20.16 14.01
C ALA A 374 -36.83 -21.68 13.97
N GLN A 375 -36.01 -22.22 13.07
CA GLN A 375 -35.65 -23.63 13.05
C GLN A 375 -34.14 -23.77 13.26
N ALA A 376 -33.73 -24.81 13.97
CA ALA A 376 -32.32 -25.11 14.13
C ALA A 376 -31.73 -25.64 12.80
N ARG A 377 -30.52 -25.19 12.46
CA ARG A 377 -29.75 -25.71 11.33
C ARG A 377 -28.29 -25.91 11.75
N ALA A 378 -27.59 -26.83 11.08
CA ALA A 378 -26.14 -26.94 11.22
C ALA A 378 -25.44 -25.86 10.38
N TYR A 379 -24.46 -25.15 10.95
CA TYR A 379 -23.60 -24.23 10.20
C TYR A 379 -22.76 -24.99 9.16
N ASP A 380 -22.70 -24.47 7.94
CA ASP A 380 -21.84 -24.95 6.87
C ASP A 380 -20.91 -23.82 6.40
N GLU A 381 -19.65 -23.86 6.84
CA GLU A 381 -18.63 -22.84 6.56
C GLU A 381 -18.42 -22.57 5.05
N ALA A 382 -18.65 -23.58 4.20
CA ALA A 382 -18.45 -23.44 2.76
C ALA A 382 -19.53 -22.58 2.08
N THR A 383 -20.73 -22.49 2.67
CA THR A 383 -21.90 -21.84 2.09
C THR A 383 -22.38 -20.65 2.90
N ASP A 384 -22.27 -20.72 4.23
CA ASP A 384 -22.76 -19.72 5.16
C ASP A 384 -21.69 -18.65 5.41
N ALA A 385 -21.74 -17.58 4.62
CA ALA A 385 -21.01 -16.36 4.88
C ALA A 385 -21.62 -15.67 6.12
N SER A 386 -20.83 -15.33 7.14
CA SER A 386 -21.31 -14.50 8.25
C SER A 386 -20.18 -13.63 8.77
N ILE A 387 -20.48 -12.36 9.08
CA ILE A 387 -19.55 -11.48 9.81
C ILE A 387 -19.28 -12.00 11.21
N MET A 388 -20.24 -12.76 11.77
CA MET A 388 -20.16 -13.34 13.10
C MET A 388 -19.35 -14.63 13.16
N HIS A 389 -18.81 -15.13 12.04
CA HIS A 389 -17.82 -16.20 12.07
C HIS A 389 -16.66 -15.80 12.99
N SER A 390 -16.16 -16.72 13.83
CA SER A 390 -15.08 -16.41 14.77
C SER A 390 -13.95 -15.65 14.06
N LEU A 391 -13.62 -14.48 14.63
CA LEU A 391 -12.78 -13.50 13.96
C LEU A 391 -11.38 -14.08 13.71
N THR A 392 -11.04 -14.29 12.44
CA THR A 392 -9.70 -14.70 12.03
C THR A 392 -8.94 -13.48 11.50
N GLN A 393 -7.61 -13.54 11.50
CA GLN A 393 -6.76 -12.49 10.90
C GLN A 393 -7.01 -12.32 9.39
N HIS A 394 -7.66 -13.30 8.74
CA HIS A 394 -7.79 -13.39 7.29
C HIS A 394 -9.20 -13.10 6.74
N SER A 395 -10.21 -12.85 7.60
CA SER A 395 -11.59 -12.61 7.15
C SER A 395 -12.03 -11.15 7.40
N PRO A 396 -11.69 -10.18 6.53
CA PRO A 396 -11.89 -8.73 6.73
C PRO A 396 -13.33 -8.27 6.43
N ARG A 397 -14.34 -9.12 6.60
CA ARG A 397 -15.71 -8.77 6.21
C ARG A 397 -16.26 -7.78 7.21
N ALA A 398 -16.31 -6.50 6.83
CA ALA A 398 -16.94 -5.45 7.63
C ALA A 398 -18.44 -5.28 7.35
N CYS A 399 -18.97 -5.96 6.32
CA CYS A 399 -20.38 -5.90 5.94
C CYS A 399 -21.11 -7.17 6.35
N LEU A 400 -22.40 -7.02 6.66
CA LEU A 400 -23.28 -8.13 6.94
C LEU A 400 -23.36 -9.07 5.73
N SER A 401 -23.47 -10.35 5.98
CA SER A 401 -23.99 -11.28 5.00
C SER A 401 -25.52 -11.24 4.96
N GLN A 402 -26.10 -12.00 4.05
CA GLN A 402 -27.55 -12.13 3.96
C GLN A 402 -28.10 -12.91 5.17
N GLU A 403 -27.33 -13.87 5.67
CA GLU A 403 -27.60 -14.66 6.87
C GLU A 403 -27.64 -13.76 8.12
N ASP A 404 -26.69 -12.83 8.23
CA ASP A 404 -26.64 -11.88 9.34
C ASP A 404 -27.85 -10.94 9.32
N LEU A 405 -28.27 -10.49 8.13
CA LEU A 405 -29.45 -9.64 7.95
C LEU A 405 -30.74 -10.37 8.34
N GLU A 406 -30.91 -11.61 7.89
CA GLU A 406 -32.05 -12.46 8.25
C GLU A 406 -32.07 -12.71 9.76
N GLY A 407 -30.90 -12.94 10.37
CA GLY A 407 -30.77 -13.06 11.81
C GLY A 407 -31.10 -11.80 12.58
N LEU A 408 -30.74 -10.65 12.03
CA LEU A 408 -31.05 -9.35 12.63
C LEU A 408 -32.56 -9.10 12.65
N HIS A 409 -33.25 -9.46 11.58
CA HIS A 409 -34.71 -9.37 11.50
C HIS A 409 -35.45 -10.47 12.26
N LEU A 410 -34.85 -11.65 12.49
CA LEU A 410 -35.40 -12.62 13.43
C LEU A 410 -35.29 -12.08 14.88
N LEU A 411 -34.14 -11.52 15.23
CA LEU A 411 -33.85 -11.03 16.58
C LEU A 411 -34.65 -9.77 16.92
N TYR A 412 -34.83 -8.89 15.94
CA TYR A 412 -35.52 -7.61 16.07
C TYR A 412 -36.55 -7.46 14.95
N PRO A 413 -37.68 -8.17 14.99
CA PRO A 413 -38.61 -8.21 13.86
C PRO A 413 -39.31 -6.86 13.65
N LEU A 414 -39.50 -6.48 12.37
CA LEU A 414 -40.24 -5.29 11.95
C LEU A 414 -41.66 -5.68 11.52
N CYS A 415 -42.66 -5.34 12.33
CA CYS A 415 -44.03 -5.84 12.14
C CYS A 415 -44.85 -5.12 11.04
N ASP A 416 -44.25 -4.22 10.28
CA ASP A 416 -44.93 -3.37 9.29
C ASP A 416 -44.65 -3.77 7.82
N GLY A 417 -43.96 -4.88 7.60
CA GLY A 417 -43.70 -5.43 6.26
C GLY A 417 -42.65 -4.66 5.45
N LEU A 418 -41.95 -3.70 6.05
CA LEU A 418 -40.88 -2.92 5.42
C LEU A 418 -39.49 -3.50 5.71
N THR A 419 -39.34 -4.83 5.67
CA THR A 419 -38.04 -5.49 5.86
C THR A 419 -37.19 -5.33 4.60
N PRO A 420 -36.02 -4.69 4.66
CA PRO A 420 -35.06 -4.69 3.56
C PRO A 420 -34.72 -6.14 3.20
N SER A 421 -34.79 -6.46 1.91
CA SER A 421 -34.42 -7.79 1.40
C SER A 421 -32.98 -7.85 0.88
N VAL A 422 -32.29 -6.71 0.86
CA VAL A 422 -30.92 -6.58 0.34
C VAL A 422 -30.07 -5.91 1.41
N VAL A 423 -28.93 -6.51 1.70
CA VAL A 423 -27.94 -5.94 2.60
C VAL A 423 -27.43 -4.60 2.06
N SER A 424 -27.54 -3.56 2.88
CA SER A 424 -26.84 -2.29 2.64
C SER A 424 -25.41 -2.39 3.19
N CYS A 425 -24.42 -2.18 2.33
CA CYS A 425 -23.00 -2.22 2.66
C CYS A 425 -22.35 -0.93 2.14
N ASP A 426 -22.51 0.14 2.92
CA ASP A 426 -21.90 1.44 2.61
C ASP A 426 -20.48 1.50 3.19
N LYS A 427 -19.52 0.88 2.50
CA LYS A 427 -18.11 0.97 2.89
C LYS A 427 -17.50 2.26 2.37
N ALA A 428 -17.01 3.10 3.29
CA ALA A 428 -16.23 4.26 2.91
C ALA A 428 -14.95 3.81 2.19
N ARG A 429 -14.70 4.35 1.00
CA ARG A 429 -13.43 4.12 0.31
C ARG A 429 -12.32 4.86 1.06
N GLN A 430 -11.58 4.14 1.87
CA GLN A 430 -10.34 4.65 2.43
C GLN A 430 -9.24 4.56 1.37
N HIS A 431 -8.44 5.61 1.27
CA HIS A 431 -7.30 5.69 0.34
C HIS A 431 -5.96 5.66 1.08
N SER A 432 -5.97 5.33 2.37
CA SER A 432 -4.76 5.36 3.21
C SER A 432 -3.77 4.27 2.79
N GLY A 433 -4.22 3.07 2.45
CA GLY A 433 -3.38 2.00 1.90
C GLY A 433 -2.72 2.39 0.58
N TRP A 434 -3.48 2.98 -0.34
CA TRP A 434 -2.96 3.49 -1.62
C TRP A 434 -1.97 4.65 -1.44
N LEU A 435 -2.24 5.56 -0.51
CA LEU A 435 -1.32 6.64 -0.17
C LEU A 435 -0.02 6.09 0.43
N ARG A 436 -0.09 5.11 1.34
CA ARG A 436 1.09 4.43 1.89
C ARG A 436 1.89 3.75 0.79
N LEU A 437 1.24 3.05 -0.13
CA LEU A 437 1.90 2.45 -1.29
C LEU A 437 2.60 3.52 -2.14
N ALA A 438 1.92 4.63 -2.44
CA ALA A 438 2.49 5.73 -3.22
C ALA A 438 3.74 6.34 -2.55
N ILE A 439 3.76 6.45 -1.22
CA ILE A 439 4.92 6.95 -0.47
C ILE A 439 6.03 5.90 -0.42
N VAL A 440 5.70 4.65 -0.11
CA VAL A 440 6.66 3.52 -0.06
C VAL A 440 7.32 3.27 -1.42
N VAL A 441 6.62 3.49 -2.52
CA VAL A 441 7.19 3.44 -3.87
C VAL A 441 7.92 4.74 -4.22
N GLY A 442 7.26 5.87 -3.99
CA GLY A 442 7.70 7.18 -4.46
C GLY A 442 8.95 7.68 -3.77
N VAL A 443 9.05 7.57 -2.45
CA VAL A 443 10.19 8.09 -1.68
C VAL A 443 11.50 7.37 -2.05
N PRO A 444 11.60 6.03 -2.01
CA PRO A 444 12.83 5.34 -2.42
C PRO A 444 13.20 5.59 -3.88
N PHE A 445 12.20 5.70 -4.77
CA PHE A 445 12.44 6.04 -6.17
C PHE A 445 13.03 7.44 -6.33
N LEU A 446 12.43 8.46 -5.70
CA LEU A 446 12.94 9.83 -5.75
C LEU A 446 14.34 9.94 -5.13
N LEU A 447 14.59 9.24 -4.01
CA LEU A 447 15.92 9.17 -3.41
C LEU A 447 16.94 8.52 -4.35
N ALA A 448 16.59 7.42 -5.02
CA ALA A 448 17.45 6.77 -6.01
C ALA A 448 17.76 7.70 -7.19
N VAL A 449 16.75 8.41 -7.71
CA VAL A 449 16.92 9.41 -8.77
C VAL A 449 17.86 10.53 -8.33
N MET A 450 17.67 11.09 -7.14
CA MET A 450 18.54 12.15 -6.62
C MET A 450 19.97 11.66 -6.40
N LEU A 451 20.15 10.46 -5.83
CA LEU A 451 21.47 9.87 -5.57
C LEU A 451 22.27 9.62 -6.86
N ILE A 452 21.60 9.29 -7.97
CA ILE A 452 22.26 9.02 -9.25
C ILE A 452 22.40 10.29 -10.10
N LEU A 453 21.32 11.06 -10.28
CA LEU A 453 21.33 12.19 -11.20
C LEU A 453 22.09 13.40 -10.65
N ALA A 454 22.08 13.65 -9.34
CA ALA A 454 22.78 14.82 -8.79
C ALA A 454 24.30 14.75 -9.01
N PRO A 455 25.02 13.65 -8.67
CA PRO A 455 26.44 13.54 -8.96
C PRO A 455 26.74 13.56 -10.47
N LEU A 456 25.95 12.88 -11.30
CA LEU A 456 26.13 12.89 -12.75
C LEU A 456 25.95 14.29 -13.34
N THR A 457 25.03 15.08 -12.80
CA THR A 457 24.82 16.48 -13.21
C THR A 457 26.01 17.32 -12.80
N CYS A 458 26.51 17.17 -11.57
CA CYS A 458 27.72 17.84 -11.10
C CYS A 458 28.96 17.48 -11.96
N LEU A 459 29.13 16.20 -12.32
CA LEU A 459 30.22 15.73 -13.18
C LEU A 459 30.13 16.34 -14.57
N ARG A 460 28.95 16.30 -15.22
CA ARG A 460 28.74 16.93 -16.53
C ARG A 460 28.95 18.43 -16.50
N CYS A 461 28.53 19.11 -15.43
CA CYS A 461 28.79 20.52 -15.23
C CYS A 461 30.30 20.80 -15.13
N ARG A 462 31.05 19.99 -14.37
CA ARG A 462 32.50 20.09 -14.23
C ARG A 462 33.23 19.82 -15.54
N GLU A 463 32.87 18.77 -16.28
CA GLU A 463 33.43 18.44 -17.60
C GLU A 463 33.17 19.56 -18.59
N ARG A 464 31.96 20.12 -18.63
CA ARG A 464 31.63 21.26 -19.49
C ARG A 464 32.48 22.49 -19.14
N GLN A 465 32.76 22.73 -17.86
CA GLN A 465 33.67 23.79 -17.45
C GLN A 465 35.12 23.49 -17.87
N ARG A 466 35.59 22.25 -17.72
CA ARG A 466 36.93 21.83 -18.15
C ARG A 466 37.11 21.96 -19.66
N MET A 467 36.12 21.53 -20.45
CA MET A 467 36.13 21.66 -21.90
C MET A 467 36.18 23.13 -22.34
N LYS A 468 35.44 24.02 -21.65
CA LYS A 468 35.51 25.47 -21.90
C LYS A 468 36.88 26.07 -21.55
N ARG A 469 37.58 25.55 -20.53
CA ARG A 469 38.95 25.99 -20.23
C ARG A 469 39.92 25.53 -21.31
N LEU A 470 39.86 24.24 -21.68
CA LEU A 470 40.72 23.67 -22.71
C LEU A 470 40.51 24.35 -24.08
N ASP A 471 39.27 24.68 -24.44
CA ASP A 471 38.96 25.41 -25.68
C ASP A 471 39.54 26.84 -25.67
N ARG A 472 39.50 27.53 -24.52
CA ARG A 472 40.18 28.84 -24.36
C ARG A 472 41.70 28.70 -24.49
N ASP A 473 42.29 27.70 -23.84
CA ASP A 473 43.74 27.46 -23.87
C ASP A 473 44.21 27.09 -25.28
N LEU A 474 43.46 26.23 -25.98
CA LEU A 474 43.69 25.93 -27.40
C LEU A 474 43.55 27.19 -28.27
N GLY A 475 42.56 28.04 -27.98
CA GLY A 475 42.40 29.33 -28.65
C GLY A 475 43.54 30.32 -28.38
N HIS A 476 44.18 30.26 -27.21
CA HIS A 476 45.38 31.04 -26.90
C HIS A 476 46.61 30.48 -27.61
N ALA A 477 46.86 29.18 -27.53
CA ALA A 477 47.98 28.53 -28.21
C ALA A 477 47.92 28.71 -29.74
N ARG A 478 46.72 28.64 -30.34
CA ARG A 478 46.54 28.94 -31.78
C ARG A 478 46.89 30.38 -32.13
N ARG A 479 46.58 31.34 -31.25
CA ARG A 479 46.95 32.75 -31.44
C ARG A 479 48.46 32.94 -31.33
N GLU A 480 49.11 32.34 -30.33
CA GLU A 480 50.57 32.38 -30.20
C GLU A 480 51.29 31.79 -31.43
N ILE A 481 50.80 30.67 -31.96
CA ILE A 481 51.36 30.08 -33.18
C ILE A 481 51.15 31.01 -34.39
N ALA A 482 49.99 31.66 -34.50
CA ALA A 482 49.72 32.62 -35.57
C ALA A 482 50.63 33.85 -35.49
N ASP A 483 50.83 34.41 -34.29
CA ASP A 483 51.72 35.54 -34.04
C ASP A 483 53.19 35.16 -34.34
N TYR A 484 53.60 33.94 -33.96
CA TYR A 484 54.92 33.41 -34.30
C TYR A 484 55.09 33.28 -35.82
N HIS A 485 54.09 32.74 -36.53
CA HIS A 485 54.10 32.65 -37.99
C HIS A 485 54.19 34.02 -38.65
N GLN A 486 53.46 35.02 -38.16
CA GLN A 486 53.53 36.40 -38.66
C GLN A 486 54.92 37.00 -38.42
N THR A 487 55.50 36.80 -37.24
CA THR A 487 56.86 37.26 -36.92
C THR A 487 57.90 36.63 -37.84
N VAL A 488 57.81 35.31 -38.09
CA VAL A 488 58.69 34.60 -39.02
C VAL A 488 58.52 35.11 -40.45
N GLN A 489 57.30 35.42 -40.90
CA GLN A 489 57.07 36.02 -42.22
C GLN A 489 57.68 37.41 -42.32
N LEU A 490 57.48 38.27 -41.32
CA LEU A 490 58.09 39.60 -41.25
C LEU A 490 59.63 39.53 -41.29
N LEU A 491 60.24 38.62 -40.52
CA LEU A 491 61.67 38.40 -40.56
C LEU A 491 62.12 37.89 -41.94
N ARG A 492 61.38 36.96 -42.54
CA ARG A 492 61.68 36.44 -43.88
C ARG A 492 61.60 37.54 -44.95
N ASP A 493 60.62 38.41 -44.89
CA ASP A 493 60.46 39.52 -45.81
C ASP A 493 61.54 40.59 -45.59
N ALA A 494 61.87 40.93 -44.34
CA ALA A 494 62.99 41.82 -44.01
C ALA A 494 64.33 41.28 -44.52
N VAL A 495 64.61 39.98 -44.35
CA VAL A 495 65.80 39.33 -44.91
C VAL A 495 65.76 39.38 -46.44
N ARG A 496 64.61 39.09 -47.06
CA ARG A 496 64.45 39.17 -48.52
C ARG A 496 64.75 40.57 -49.04
N ASP A 497 64.22 41.61 -48.40
CA ASP A 497 64.43 43.00 -48.79
C ASP A 497 65.88 43.46 -48.56
N ALA A 498 66.53 43.02 -47.49
CA ALA A 498 67.95 43.30 -47.25
C ALA A 498 68.87 42.58 -48.26
N VAL A 499 68.52 41.36 -48.67
CA VAL A 499 69.30 40.58 -49.65
C VAL A 499 69.04 41.04 -51.09
N ARG A 500 67.88 41.64 -51.40
CA ARG A 500 67.48 42.11 -52.74
C ARG A 500 68.49 43.07 -53.41
N PRO A 501 69.02 44.11 -52.76
CA PRO A 501 70.04 44.98 -53.37
C PRO A 501 71.36 44.24 -53.58
N MET A 502 71.71 43.31 -52.70
CA MET A 502 72.95 42.52 -52.80
C MET A 502 72.89 41.53 -53.98
N THR A 503 71.76 40.84 -54.13
CA THR A 503 71.51 39.96 -55.29
C THR A 503 71.38 40.76 -56.58
N ALA A 504 70.73 41.93 -56.57
CA ALA A 504 70.70 42.82 -57.74
C ALA A 504 72.10 43.32 -58.14
N ALA A 505 72.99 43.60 -57.19
CA ALA A 505 74.37 43.98 -57.45
C ALA A 505 75.20 42.82 -58.04
N LEU A 506 75.07 41.61 -57.46
CA LEU A 506 75.70 40.39 -57.99
C LEU A 506 75.18 40.03 -59.38
N GLN A 507 73.88 40.18 -59.62
CA GLN A 507 73.28 39.90 -60.93
C GLN A 507 73.70 40.93 -61.97
N ARG A 508 73.91 42.20 -61.60
CA ARG A 508 74.56 43.20 -62.47
C ARG A 508 76.01 42.82 -62.79
N GLN A 509 76.79 42.33 -61.83
CA GLN A 509 78.16 41.86 -62.05
C GLN A 509 78.21 40.60 -62.93
N SER A 510 77.31 39.64 -62.72
CA SER A 510 77.24 38.42 -63.54
C SER A 510 76.76 38.73 -64.96
N SER A 511 75.82 39.67 -65.12
CA SER A 511 75.36 40.12 -66.45
C SER A 511 76.49 40.84 -67.23
N ALA A 512 77.37 41.56 -66.53
CA ALA A 512 78.57 42.14 -67.13
C ALA A 512 79.62 41.08 -67.50
N ALA A 513 79.72 39.98 -66.75
CA ALA A 513 80.64 38.87 -67.04
C ALA A 513 80.15 37.94 -68.16
N ILE A 514 78.83 37.82 -68.37
CA ILE A 514 78.24 36.91 -69.36
C ILE A 514 78.27 37.48 -70.79
N ASN A 515 78.52 38.79 -70.98
CA ASN A 515 78.74 39.40 -72.31
C ASN A 515 80.11 39.08 -72.96
N ARG A 516 80.90 38.16 -72.37
CA ARG A 516 82.07 37.56 -73.01
C ARG A 516 81.98 36.03 -72.96
N ARG A 517 81.16 35.43 -73.82
CA ARG A 517 81.39 34.03 -74.23
C ARG A 517 80.99 33.79 -75.68
N PRO A 518 81.81 33.06 -76.46
CA PRO A 518 81.56 32.80 -77.86
C PRO A 518 80.41 31.80 -78.08
N SER A 519 79.72 32.01 -79.18
CA SER A 519 78.75 31.14 -79.84
C SER A 519 79.23 29.70 -80.02
N ALA A 520 78.43 28.72 -79.57
CA ALA A 520 78.51 27.31 -79.98
C ALA A 520 77.16 26.60 -79.63
N PRO A 521 76.85 25.41 -80.19
CA PRO A 521 75.70 25.21 -81.06
C PRO A 521 74.52 24.50 -80.41
N ALA A 522 73.38 24.60 -81.09
CA ALA A 522 72.13 23.89 -80.82
C ALA A 522 72.32 22.37 -80.62
N PRO A 523 71.54 21.78 -79.68
CA PRO A 523 70.95 20.49 -79.99
C PRO A 523 69.49 20.33 -79.54
N LYS A 524 68.70 19.90 -80.52
CA LYS A 524 67.74 18.79 -80.49
C LYS A 524 66.74 18.68 -79.32
N SER A 525 65.52 19.12 -79.65
CA SER A 525 64.24 18.44 -79.42
C SER A 525 64.34 16.99 -78.90
N ARG A 526 63.84 16.75 -77.68
CA ARG A 526 63.40 15.42 -77.25
C ARG A 526 62.07 15.53 -76.51
N ARG A 527 61.06 14.94 -77.16
CA ARG A 527 59.69 14.68 -76.71
C ARG A 527 59.62 13.93 -75.39
N GLY A 528 58.64 14.33 -74.57
CA GLY A 528 57.70 13.43 -73.90
C GLY A 528 58.12 12.89 -72.53
N GLN A 529 57.40 13.28 -71.48
CA GLN A 529 56.29 12.47 -70.92
C GLN A 529 55.62 13.17 -69.72
N PRO A 530 54.31 12.95 -69.49
CA PRO A 530 53.55 13.54 -68.38
C PRO A 530 53.29 12.53 -67.25
N VAL A 531 53.39 12.95 -65.99
CA VAL A 531 52.73 12.30 -64.84
C VAL A 531 52.59 13.34 -63.69
N PRO A 532 51.74 13.10 -62.67
CA PRO A 532 50.40 13.67 -62.54
C PRO A 532 50.29 14.66 -61.37
N GLN A 533 49.23 15.47 -61.37
CA GLN A 533 48.80 16.19 -60.17
C GLN A 533 47.92 15.29 -59.28
N PRO A 534 47.98 15.46 -57.95
CA PRO A 534 47.14 14.73 -56.99
C PRO A 534 45.66 15.11 -57.06
#